data_AF-A0A817UII8-F1
#
_entry.id   AF-A0A817UII8-F1
#
_cell.length_a   1.000
_cell.length_b   1.000
_cell.length_c   1.000
_cell.angle_alpha   90.00
_cell.angle_beta   90.00
_cell.angle_gamma   90.00
#
_symmetry.space_group_name_H-M   'P 1'
#
loop_
_entity.id
_entity.type
_entity.pdbx_description
1 polymer ?
#
loop_
_entity_poly.entity_id
_entity_poly.type
_entity_poly.pdbx_seq_one_letter_code
_entity_poly.pdbx_strand_id
1 'polypeptide(L)'
;MKDEGFIIEIGIDQKTGFVYGGNRWNCGTWMDKMGSSEKAMNKGHPATPRDGSAIELVALCRTTISWIIQMNKQNYFPYDSIEISSDSSGKTKLFFTDWLNRIDENFEKEFWIDQSNLSEYVNRKQIYKDTINSTLKWTDFQLRPNFIIASVIAPEMFNKTHIWLALKQVETILLGKYGIKTLDPR
;
A
#
# COMPACT_ATOMS: atom_id res chain seq x y z
N MET A 1 -8.41 1.98 21.61
CA MET A 1 -7.99 2.98 20.62
C MET A 1 -8.06 4.34 21.30
N LYS A 2 -7.17 5.28 20.98
CA LYS A 2 -7.28 6.66 21.46
C LYS A 2 -8.26 7.45 20.59
N ASP A 3 -8.68 8.63 21.04
CA ASP A 3 -9.62 9.48 20.32
C ASP A 3 -9.10 9.83 18.91
N GLU A 4 -7.78 10.04 18.77
CA GLU A 4 -7.13 10.32 17.49
C GLU A 4 -7.23 9.17 16.48
N GLY A 5 -7.41 7.93 16.95
CA GLY A 5 -7.55 6.76 16.08
C GLY A 5 -8.90 6.68 15.35
N PHE A 6 -9.91 7.42 15.83
CA PHE A 6 -11.23 7.52 15.21
C PHE A 6 -11.28 8.56 14.08
N ILE A 7 -10.35 9.52 14.06
CA ILE A 7 -10.28 10.57 13.03
C ILE A 7 -9.27 10.11 11.98
N ILE A 8 -9.77 9.63 10.83
CA ILE A 8 -8.94 9.15 9.73
C ILE A 8 -9.15 9.97 8.47
N GLU A 9 -8.07 10.22 7.74
CA GLU A 9 -8.13 10.68 6.36
C GLU A 9 -7.97 9.49 5.43
N ILE A 10 -8.67 9.52 4.30
CA ILE A 10 -8.56 8.56 3.21
C ILE A 10 -8.67 9.35 1.91
N GLY A 11 -7.82 9.05 0.93
CA GLY A 11 -7.84 9.77 -0.33
C GLY A 11 -7.01 9.09 -1.41
N ILE A 12 -6.79 9.86 -2.47
CA ILE A 12 -5.97 9.47 -3.62
C ILE A 12 -4.83 10.47 -3.69
N ASP A 13 -3.59 9.99 -3.65
CA ASP A 13 -2.43 10.83 -3.90
C ASP A 13 -2.47 11.24 -5.38
N GLN A 14 -2.64 12.54 -5.65
CA GLN A 14 -2.86 13.01 -7.02
C GLN A 14 -1.64 12.80 -7.93
N LYS A 15 -0.44 12.69 -7.38
CA LYS A 15 0.80 12.50 -8.14
C LYS A 15 0.96 11.05 -8.58
N THR A 16 0.76 10.13 -7.65
CA THR A 16 0.99 8.68 -7.85
C THR A 16 -0.26 7.92 -8.26
N GLY A 17 -1.45 8.44 -7.95
CA GLY A 17 -2.71 7.72 -8.07
C GLY A 17 -2.94 6.69 -6.95
N PHE A 18 -2.05 6.57 -5.97
CA PHE A 18 -2.22 5.59 -4.91
C PHE A 18 -3.32 5.99 -3.94
N VAL A 19 -4.14 5.02 -3.54
CA VAL A 19 -5.01 5.19 -2.38
C VAL A 19 -4.15 5.28 -1.12
N TYR A 20 -4.49 6.19 -0.23
CA TYR A 20 -3.87 6.30 1.09
C TYR A 20 -4.93 6.43 2.16
N GLY A 21 -4.58 6.13 3.40
CA GLY A 21 -5.40 6.55 4.51
C GLY A 21 -4.91 6.09 5.88
N GLY A 22 -5.74 6.33 6.88
CA GLY A 22 -5.46 6.02 8.27
C GLY A 22 -4.49 7.01 8.91
N ASN A 23 -4.00 6.63 10.08
CA ASN A 23 -2.97 7.36 10.82
C ASN A 23 -2.23 6.38 11.76
N ARG A 24 -1.19 6.86 12.44
CA ARG A 24 -0.40 6.06 13.40
C ARG A 24 -1.19 5.45 14.58
N TRP A 25 -2.41 5.92 14.82
CA TRP A 25 -3.31 5.51 15.91
C TRP A 25 -4.43 4.58 15.44
N ASN A 26 -4.47 4.25 14.15
CA ASN A 26 -5.47 3.42 13.51
C ASN A 26 -4.88 2.07 13.01
N CYS A 27 -5.77 1.11 12.75
CA CYS A 27 -5.46 -0.26 12.34
C CYS A 27 -6.31 -0.69 11.12
N GLY A 28 -6.41 0.11 10.08
CA GLY A 28 -7.34 -0.11 8.94
C GLY A 28 -6.97 -1.24 7.96
N THR A 29 -5.85 -1.92 8.17
CA THR A 29 -5.41 -3.07 7.35
C THR A 29 -5.55 -4.37 8.14
N TRP A 30 -5.42 -5.53 7.49
CA TRP A 30 -5.57 -6.83 8.16
C TRP A 30 -4.56 -7.09 9.29
N MET A 31 -3.43 -6.39 9.32
CA MET A 31 -2.49 -6.39 10.44
C MET A 31 -3.00 -5.44 11.54
N ASP A 32 -4.14 -5.77 12.14
CA ASP A 32 -5.03 -4.82 12.83
C ASP A 32 -4.85 -4.75 14.36
N LYS A 33 -3.77 -5.31 14.90
CA LYS A 33 -3.66 -5.50 16.35
C LYS A 33 -3.55 -4.18 17.12
N MET A 34 -4.66 -3.78 17.75
CA MET A 34 -4.72 -2.68 18.71
C MET A 34 -4.24 -3.16 20.09
N GLY A 35 -3.25 -2.46 20.66
CA GLY A 35 -2.75 -2.71 22.00
C GLY A 35 -3.82 -2.46 23.07
N SER A 36 -3.83 -3.31 24.10
CA SER A 36 -4.89 -3.32 25.13
C SER A 36 -4.37 -3.49 26.56
N SER A 37 -3.05 -3.56 26.77
CA SER A 37 -2.43 -3.77 28.08
C SER A 37 -2.01 -2.45 28.71
N GLU A 38 -2.59 -2.14 29.86
CA GLU A 38 -2.18 -0.99 30.69
C GLU A 38 -0.83 -1.26 31.35
N LYS A 39 -0.61 -2.48 31.85
CA LYS A 39 0.65 -2.87 32.51
C LYS A 39 1.86 -2.75 31.58
N ALA A 40 1.67 -3.07 30.29
CA ALA A 40 2.71 -2.92 29.28
C ALA A 40 2.69 -1.54 28.58
N MET A 41 1.85 -0.61 29.06
CA MET A 41 1.72 0.75 28.52
C MET A 41 1.44 0.82 27.01
N ASN A 42 0.69 -0.14 26.47
CA ASN A 42 0.35 -0.18 25.04
C ASN A 42 -1.15 -0.05 24.75
N LYS A 43 -1.99 0.11 25.77
CA LYS A 43 -3.44 0.27 25.60
C LYS A 43 -3.74 1.48 24.71
N GLY A 44 -4.42 1.23 23.59
CA GLY A 44 -4.78 2.25 22.61
C GLY A 44 -3.69 2.57 21.58
N HIS A 45 -2.55 1.87 21.59
CA HIS A 45 -1.50 1.99 20.60
C HIS A 45 -1.55 0.82 19.62
N PRO A 46 -1.76 1.05 18.30
CA PRO A 46 -1.56 0.04 17.27
C PRO A 46 -0.17 -0.59 17.35
N ALA A 47 -0.09 -1.92 17.22
CA ALA A 47 1.19 -2.62 17.09
C ALA A 47 1.78 -2.43 15.69
N THR A 48 0.92 -2.38 14.67
CA THR A 48 1.29 -2.33 13.26
C THR A 48 0.39 -1.35 12.50
N PRO A 49 0.43 -0.04 12.83
CA PRO A 49 -0.24 0.93 11.97
C PRO A 49 0.38 0.84 10.56
N ARG A 50 -0.47 0.79 9.55
CA ARG A 50 -0.08 0.74 8.14
C ARG A 50 -0.81 1.84 7.38
N ASP A 51 -0.67 3.05 7.90
CA ASP A 51 -1.19 4.27 7.30
C ASP A 51 -0.36 4.69 6.08
N GLY A 52 -0.90 5.62 5.30
CA GLY A 52 -0.37 5.91 3.97
C GLY A 52 -0.90 4.92 2.94
N SER A 53 -0.10 4.58 1.94
CA SER A 53 -0.50 3.70 0.83
C SER A 53 0.04 2.28 1.04
N ALA A 54 -0.81 1.40 1.58
CA ALA A 54 -0.51 -0.03 1.71
C ALA A 54 -0.49 -0.73 0.34
N ILE A 55 0.56 -1.51 0.07
CA ILE A 55 0.83 -2.10 -1.24
C ILE A 55 -0.34 -2.93 -1.80
N GLU A 56 -1.02 -3.71 -0.95
CA GLU A 56 -2.15 -4.52 -1.38
C GLU A 56 -3.40 -3.69 -1.70
N LEU A 57 -3.60 -2.57 -1.02
CA LEU A 57 -4.74 -1.69 -1.28
C LEU A 57 -4.54 -0.91 -2.59
N VAL A 58 -3.31 -0.52 -2.90
CA VAL A 58 -2.97 0.09 -4.19
C VAL A 58 -3.25 -0.90 -5.33
N ALA A 59 -2.82 -2.16 -5.20
CA ALA A 59 -3.07 -3.18 -6.21
C ALA A 59 -4.56 -3.51 -6.37
N LEU A 60 -5.30 -3.66 -5.26
CA LEU A 60 -6.76 -3.88 -5.29
C LEU A 60 -7.49 -2.72 -5.97
N CYS A 61 -7.10 -1.48 -5.67
CA CYS A 61 -7.64 -0.29 -6.30
C CYS A 61 -7.38 -0.31 -7.82
N ARG A 62 -6.12 -0.55 -8.22
CA ARG A 62 -5.72 -0.66 -9.64
C ARG A 62 -6.54 -1.71 -10.37
N THR A 63 -6.66 -2.92 -9.84
CA THR A 63 -7.42 -4.02 -10.46
C THR A 63 -8.90 -3.67 -10.57
N THR A 64 -9.47 -3.03 -9.55
CA THR A 64 -10.86 -2.56 -9.57
C THR A 64 -11.09 -1.51 -10.65
N ILE A 65 -10.21 -0.52 -10.76
CA ILE A 65 -10.29 0.52 -11.81
C ILE A 65 -10.17 -0.11 -13.21
N SER A 66 -9.23 -1.04 -13.38
CA SER A 66 -9.06 -1.76 -14.66
C SER A 66 -10.32 -2.51 -15.06
N TRP A 67 -10.94 -3.21 -14.10
CA TRP A 67 -12.21 -3.90 -14.31
C TRP A 67 -13.36 -2.92 -14.64
N ILE A 68 -13.47 -1.80 -13.93
CA ILE A 68 -14.47 -0.76 -14.20
C ILE A 68 -14.32 -0.20 -15.63
N ILE A 69 -13.10 0.05 -16.09
CA ILE A 69 -12.84 0.50 -17.47
C ILE A 69 -13.32 -0.55 -18.49
N GLN A 70 -13.12 -1.83 -18.22
CA GLN A 70 -13.62 -2.90 -19.09
C GLN A 70 -15.15 -2.97 -19.08
N MET A 71 -15.78 -2.85 -17.92
CA MET A 71 -17.24 -2.82 -17.79
C MET A 71 -17.85 -1.62 -18.51
N ASN A 72 -17.19 -0.45 -18.46
CA ASN A 72 -17.61 0.74 -19.20
C ASN A 72 -17.53 0.52 -20.72
N LYS A 73 -16.44 -0.08 -21.22
CA LYS A 73 -16.29 -0.45 -22.66
C LYS A 73 -17.36 -1.42 -23.14
N GLN A 74 -17.87 -2.29 -22.26
CA GLN A 74 -18.94 -3.24 -22.53
C GLN A 74 -20.34 -2.67 -22.29
N ASN A 75 -20.46 -1.39 -21.91
CA ASN A 75 -21.71 -0.72 -21.54
C ASN A 75 -22.41 -1.31 -20.28
N TYR A 76 -21.70 -2.06 -19.44
CA TYR A 76 -22.20 -2.54 -18.15
C TYR A 76 -22.01 -1.52 -17.01
N PHE A 77 -21.15 -0.52 -17.20
CA PHE A 77 -20.92 0.53 -16.22
C PHE A 77 -20.97 1.93 -16.87
N PRO A 78 -21.84 2.85 -16.41
CA PRO A 78 -22.14 4.07 -17.15
C PRO A 78 -21.13 5.21 -16.95
N TYR A 79 -20.22 5.11 -15.98
CA TYR A 79 -19.28 6.19 -15.64
C TYR A 79 -17.87 5.91 -16.16
N ASP A 80 -17.16 6.97 -16.56
CA ASP A 80 -15.78 6.94 -17.07
C ASP A 80 -14.78 7.65 -16.16
N SER A 81 -15.25 8.23 -15.05
CA SER A 81 -14.51 9.21 -14.25
C SER A 81 -15.15 9.46 -12.89
N ILE A 82 -14.42 10.21 -12.06
CA ILE A 82 -14.87 10.77 -10.78
C ILE A 82 -14.60 12.28 -10.72
N GLU A 83 -15.35 12.98 -9.86
CA GLU A 83 -15.05 14.37 -9.50
C GLU A 83 -14.15 14.40 -8.25
N ILE A 84 -13.05 15.14 -8.33
CA ILE A 84 -12.15 15.41 -7.22
C ILE A 84 -12.31 16.87 -6.83
N SER A 85 -12.70 17.11 -5.58
CA SER A 85 -12.68 18.44 -4.97
C SER A 85 -11.27 18.75 -4.47
N SER A 86 -10.68 19.83 -4.94
CA SER A 86 -9.49 20.44 -4.35
C SER A 86 -9.90 21.72 -3.64
N ASP A 87 -9.48 21.88 -2.38
CA ASP A 87 -9.84 23.01 -1.50
C ASP A 87 -9.50 24.38 -2.08
N SER A 88 -8.62 24.42 -3.09
CA SER A 88 -8.11 25.66 -3.69
C SER A 88 -8.42 25.85 -5.18
N SER A 89 -8.85 24.80 -5.91
CA SER A 89 -8.95 24.85 -7.38
C SER A 89 -10.27 24.35 -7.98
N GLY A 90 -11.28 24.07 -7.15
CA GLY A 90 -12.60 23.64 -7.61
C GLY A 90 -12.69 22.14 -7.91
N LYS A 91 -13.76 21.74 -8.60
CA LYS A 91 -14.02 20.34 -8.98
C LYS A 91 -13.27 19.99 -10.26
N THR A 92 -12.36 19.02 -10.19
CA THR A 92 -11.65 18.49 -11.36
C THR A 92 -12.13 17.08 -11.66
N LYS A 93 -12.33 16.77 -12.95
CA LYS A 93 -12.71 15.43 -13.41
C LYS A 93 -11.45 14.56 -13.55
N LEU A 94 -11.39 13.40 -12.90
CA LEU A 94 -10.35 12.39 -13.08
C LEU A 94 -10.95 11.18 -13.80
N PHE A 95 -10.49 10.91 -15.01
CA PHE A 95 -10.89 9.71 -15.75
C PHE A 95 -10.26 8.46 -15.14
N PHE A 96 -11.00 7.35 -15.17
CA PHE A 96 -10.49 6.06 -14.67
C PHE A 96 -9.22 5.62 -15.40
N THR A 97 -9.14 5.89 -16.70
CA THR A 97 -7.93 5.60 -17.50
C THR A 97 -6.72 6.38 -17.01
N ASP A 98 -6.90 7.66 -16.70
CA ASP A 98 -5.80 8.50 -16.20
C ASP A 98 -5.37 8.06 -14.81
N TRP A 99 -6.34 7.70 -13.96
CA TRP A 99 -6.06 7.16 -12.64
C TRP A 99 -5.26 5.85 -12.72
N LEU A 100 -5.71 4.91 -13.56
CA LEU A 100 -5.01 3.63 -13.78
C LEU A 100 -3.58 3.87 -14.26
N ASN A 101 -3.39 4.74 -15.25
CA ASN A 101 -2.07 5.06 -15.80
C ASN A 101 -1.14 5.66 -14.73
N ARG A 102 -1.63 6.56 -13.87
CA ARG A 102 -0.82 7.10 -12.76
C ARG A 102 -0.33 6.00 -11.83
N ILE A 103 -1.20 5.06 -11.45
CA ILE A 103 -0.80 3.94 -10.59
C ILE A 103 0.29 3.11 -11.28
N ASP A 104 0.05 2.70 -12.53
CA ASP A 104 0.97 1.85 -13.30
C ASP A 104 2.35 2.53 -13.51
N GLU A 105 2.36 3.83 -13.78
CA GLU A 105 3.60 4.60 -14.00
C GLU A 105 4.43 4.82 -12.74
N ASN A 106 3.82 4.80 -11.55
CA ASN A 106 4.47 5.13 -10.29
C ASN A 106 4.72 3.91 -9.39
N PHE A 107 3.97 2.82 -9.55
CA PHE A 107 4.04 1.67 -8.65
C PHE A 107 5.47 1.16 -8.43
N GLU A 108 6.15 0.75 -9.51
CA GLU A 108 7.52 0.25 -9.43
C GLU A 108 8.48 1.31 -8.87
N LYS A 109 8.36 2.57 -9.32
CA LYS A 109 9.26 3.66 -8.91
C LYS A 109 9.21 3.92 -7.41
N GLU A 110 8.01 3.86 -6.83
CA GLU A 110 7.78 4.22 -5.44
C GLU A 110 7.97 3.03 -4.49
N PHE A 111 7.48 1.83 -4.86
CA PHE A 111 7.52 0.65 -3.98
C PHE A 111 8.82 -0.15 -4.07
N TRP A 112 9.52 -0.19 -5.21
CA TRP A 112 10.76 -0.97 -5.32
C TRP A 112 11.92 -0.32 -4.55
N ILE A 113 12.62 -1.12 -3.75
CA ILE A 113 13.86 -0.71 -3.10
C ILE A 113 15.04 -1.25 -3.91
N ASP A 114 15.63 -0.38 -4.71
CA ASP A 114 16.82 -0.72 -5.50
C ASP A 114 18.07 -0.95 -4.62
N GLN A 115 19.06 -1.65 -5.17
CA GLN A 115 20.35 -1.88 -4.51
C GLN A 115 21.12 -0.58 -4.24
N SER A 116 20.91 0.44 -5.06
CA SER A 116 21.51 1.77 -4.91
C SER A 116 20.80 2.65 -3.87
N ASN A 117 19.67 2.23 -3.29
CA ASN A 117 18.94 3.06 -2.34
C ASN A 117 19.79 3.32 -1.07
N LEU A 118 19.95 4.59 -0.70
CA LEU A 118 20.77 5.09 0.41
C LEU A 118 19.93 5.64 1.57
N SER A 119 18.61 5.48 1.55
CA SER A 119 17.77 5.93 2.66
C SER A 119 18.18 5.20 3.96
N GLU A 120 18.30 5.97 5.05
CA GLU A 120 18.61 5.45 6.39
C GLU A 120 17.60 4.43 6.91
N TYR A 121 16.39 4.41 6.35
CA TYR A 121 15.30 3.52 6.73
C TYR A 121 15.38 2.14 6.05
N VAL A 122 16.27 1.96 5.06
CA VAL A 122 16.39 0.72 4.29
C VAL A 122 17.09 -0.36 5.13
N ASN A 123 16.31 -1.32 5.63
CA ASN A 123 16.86 -2.53 6.27
C ASN A 123 17.30 -3.57 5.22
N ARG A 124 16.51 -3.73 4.15
CA ARG A 124 16.79 -4.65 3.05
C ARG A 124 16.61 -4.00 1.70
N LYS A 125 17.41 -4.45 0.75
CA LYS A 125 17.40 -4.04 -0.66
C LYS A 125 16.82 -5.16 -1.52
N GLN A 126 16.41 -4.82 -2.73
CA GLN A 126 15.80 -5.75 -3.69
C GLN A 126 14.50 -6.38 -3.17
N ILE A 127 13.68 -5.55 -2.51
CA ILE A 127 12.35 -5.90 -1.99
C ILE A 127 11.35 -4.80 -2.37
N TYR A 128 10.07 -5.06 -2.18
CA TYR A 128 9.04 -4.03 -2.23
C TYR A 128 8.75 -3.51 -0.82
N LYS A 129 8.60 -2.19 -0.71
CA LYS A 129 8.10 -1.50 0.48
C LYS A 129 6.73 -2.04 0.89
N ASP A 130 6.45 -2.04 2.19
CA ASP A 130 5.14 -2.47 2.73
C ASP A 130 4.07 -1.40 2.55
N THR A 131 4.47 -0.14 2.74
CA THR A 131 3.64 1.06 2.62
C THR A 131 4.43 2.19 1.96
N ILE A 132 3.74 3.23 1.47
CA ILE A 132 4.33 4.50 1.05
C ILE A 132 3.75 5.62 1.89
N ASN A 133 4.62 6.52 2.35
CA ASN A 133 4.25 7.73 3.07
C ASN A 133 3.56 7.48 4.41
N SER A 134 3.81 6.34 5.08
CA SER A 134 3.34 6.13 6.45
C SER A 134 3.87 7.21 7.40
N THR A 135 3.17 7.42 8.52
CA THR A 135 3.58 8.36 9.58
C THR A 135 4.94 7.97 10.16
N LEU A 136 5.18 6.66 10.33
CA LEU A 136 6.45 6.13 10.83
C LEU A 136 7.32 5.70 9.64
N LYS A 137 8.13 6.60 9.09
CA LYS A 137 8.83 6.38 7.80
C LYS A 137 9.59 5.06 7.65
N TRP A 138 10.16 4.52 8.72
CA TRP A 138 10.84 3.22 8.68
C TRP A 138 9.90 2.03 8.42
N THR A 139 8.60 2.14 8.72
CA THR A 139 7.62 1.06 8.46
C THR A 139 7.39 0.85 6.97
N ASP A 140 7.58 1.89 6.13
CA ASP A 140 7.51 1.77 4.68
C ASP A 140 8.52 0.74 4.15
N PHE A 141 9.71 0.66 4.74
CA PHE A 141 10.85 -0.11 4.23
C PHE A 141 10.92 -1.54 4.77
N GLN A 142 9.89 -2.01 5.46
CA GLN A 142 9.87 -3.33 6.06
C GLN A 142 9.57 -4.42 5.02
N LEU A 143 10.35 -5.52 5.07
CA LEU A 143 10.00 -6.72 4.33
C LEU A 143 8.84 -7.43 5.05
N ARG A 144 7.66 -7.36 4.42
CA ARG A 144 6.43 -8.04 4.84
C ARG A 144 5.83 -8.84 3.68
N PRO A 145 4.99 -9.85 3.94
CA PRO A 145 4.41 -10.67 2.88
C PRO A 145 3.29 -9.97 2.09
N ASN A 146 2.91 -8.75 2.44
CA ASN A 146 1.73 -8.06 1.87
C ASN A 146 1.84 -7.81 0.37
N PHE A 147 3.06 -7.56 -0.16
CA PHE A 147 3.25 -7.38 -1.60
C PHE A 147 2.91 -8.62 -2.43
N ILE A 148 2.90 -9.81 -1.81
CA ILE A 148 2.53 -11.06 -2.50
C ILE A 148 1.07 -10.99 -2.94
N ILE A 149 0.19 -10.40 -2.12
CA ILE A 149 -1.22 -10.17 -2.47
C ILE A 149 -1.29 -9.31 -3.73
N ALA A 150 -0.55 -8.19 -3.75
CA ALA A 150 -0.46 -7.32 -4.92
C ALA A 150 0.06 -8.06 -6.16
N SER A 151 1.09 -8.90 -6.02
CA SER A 151 1.68 -9.67 -7.13
C SER A 151 0.73 -10.70 -7.75
N VAL A 152 -0.24 -11.21 -6.98
CA VAL A 152 -1.26 -12.14 -7.48
C VAL A 152 -2.40 -11.40 -8.15
N ILE A 153 -2.82 -10.27 -7.59
CA ILE A 153 -4.02 -9.53 -8.03
C ILE A 153 -3.73 -8.60 -9.22
N ALA A 154 -2.52 -8.08 -9.32
CA ALA A 154 -2.09 -7.17 -10.39
C ALA A 154 -0.62 -7.43 -10.80
N PRO A 155 -0.28 -8.63 -11.30
CA PRO A 155 1.09 -9.00 -11.67
C PRO A 155 1.71 -8.06 -12.71
N GLU A 156 0.90 -7.43 -13.56
CA GLU A 156 1.30 -6.47 -14.58
C GLU A 156 1.92 -5.18 -14.02
N MET A 157 1.68 -4.86 -12.75
CA MET A 157 2.30 -3.72 -12.10
C MET A 157 3.78 -3.98 -11.77
N PHE A 158 4.22 -5.24 -11.80
CA PHE A 158 5.54 -5.63 -11.33
C PHE A 158 6.56 -5.79 -12.46
N ASN A 159 7.77 -5.28 -12.24
CA ASN A 159 8.91 -5.64 -13.06
C ASN A 159 9.27 -7.12 -12.80
N LYS A 160 9.32 -7.91 -13.86
CA LYS A 160 9.56 -9.36 -13.79
C LYS A 160 10.82 -9.73 -13.00
N THR A 161 11.93 -9.02 -13.20
CA THR A 161 13.18 -9.31 -12.50
C THR A 161 13.07 -8.94 -11.03
N HIS A 162 12.48 -7.78 -10.72
CA HIS A 162 12.32 -7.30 -9.35
C HIS A 162 11.43 -8.22 -8.51
N ILE A 163 10.28 -8.65 -9.05
CA ILE A 163 9.38 -9.55 -8.31
C ILE A 163 10.02 -10.91 -8.01
N TRP A 164 10.79 -11.48 -8.94
CA TRP A 164 11.53 -12.72 -8.66
C TRP A 164 12.58 -12.56 -7.56
N LEU A 165 13.31 -11.43 -7.55
CA LEU A 165 14.24 -11.13 -6.47
C LEU A 165 13.53 -11.01 -5.12
N ALA A 166 12.42 -10.27 -5.06
CA ALA A 166 11.64 -10.09 -3.84
C ALA A 166 11.03 -11.41 -3.33
N LEU A 167 10.48 -12.23 -4.23
CA LEU A 167 9.93 -13.56 -3.87
C LEU A 167 11.01 -14.50 -3.32
N LYS A 168 12.23 -14.46 -3.87
CA LYS A 168 13.36 -15.22 -3.33
C LYS A 168 13.75 -14.77 -1.91
N GLN A 169 13.68 -13.47 -1.64
CA GLN A 169 13.88 -12.94 -0.28
C GLN A 169 12.78 -13.46 0.67
N VAL A 170 11.52 -13.45 0.25
CA VAL A 170 10.41 -14.01 1.03
C VAL A 170 10.62 -15.49 1.33
N GLU A 171 10.93 -16.30 0.31
CA GLU A 171 11.18 -17.74 0.46
C GLU A 171 12.31 -18.00 1.46
N THR A 172 13.38 -17.20 1.42
CA THR A 172 14.54 -17.39 2.28
C THR A 172 14.30 -16.90 3.71
N ILE A 173 13.54 -15.82 3.89
CA ILE A 173 13.49 -15.08 5.17
C ILE A 173 12.15 -15.26 5.89
N LEU A 174 11.04 -15.11 5.16
CA LEU A 174 9.69 -15.07 5.73
C LEU A 174 9.01 -16.43 5.73
N LEU A 175 9.31 -17.31 4.77
CA LEU A 175 8.65 -18.62 4.68
C LEU A 175 9.05 -19.51 5.88
N GLY A 176 8.05 -19.94 6.63
CA GLY A 176 8.18 -20.93 7.70
C GLY A 176 7.55 -22.26 7.30
N LYS A 177 7.61 -23.24 8.20
CA LYS A 177 7.11 -24.60 7.94
C LYS A 177 5.61 -24.67 7.62
N TYR A 178 4.80 -23.82 8.25
CA TYR A 178 3.33 -23.86 8.16
C TYR A 178 2.70 -22.52 7.80
N GLY A 179 3.51 -21.51 7.53
CA GLY A 179 3.01 -20.16 7.33
C GLY A 179 4.13 -19.20 6.98
N ILE A 180 3.76 -17.95 6.81
CA ILE A 180 4.66 -16.87 6.46
C ILE A 180 4.80 -15.92 7.66
N LYS A 181 6.04 -15.54 7.99
CA LYS A 181 6.28 -14.52 9.01
C LYS A 181 5.68 -13.20 8.53
N THR A 182 4.97 -12.52 9.42
CA THR A 182 4.32 -11.24 9.13
C THR A 182 5.31 -10.09 9.00
N LEU A 183 6.53 -10.26 9.52
CA LEU A 183 7.62 -9.30 9.46
C LEU A 183 8.97 -10.02 9.43
N ASP A 184 9.94 -9.41 8.75
CA ASP A 184 11.35 -9.78 8.80
C ASP A 184 11.89 -9.82 10.25
N PRO A 185 12.56 -10.91 10.67
CA PRO A 185 13.11 -11.01 12.02
C PRO A 185 14.34 -10.13 12.29
N ARG A 186 14.88 -9.43 11.29
CA ARG A 186 16.01 -8.49 11.44
C ARG A 186 15.57 -7.05 11.43
#